data_AF-A0ABC9GSS0-F1
#
_entry.id   AF-A0ABC9GSS0-F1
#
_cell.length_a   1.000
_cell.length_b   1.000
_cell.length_c   1.000
_cell.angle_alpha   90.00
_cell.angle_beta   90.00
_cell.angle_gamma   90.00
#
_symmetry.space_group_name_H-M   'P 1'
#
loop_
_entity.id
_entity.type
_entity.pdbx_description
1 polymer ?
#
loop_
_entity_poly.entity_id
_entity_poly.type
_entity_poly.pdbx_seq_one_letter_code
_entity_poly.pdbx_strand_id
1 'polypeptide(L)'
;MAPARQLLLLVVVAFLAAGGRAAGRQTKTVVFLLAGQSNMGGRGGATSASWDGVVPPECRPSPRILRLSPELRWEEAREPLHAGIDAGNVVGIGPGMPFAHAVLRSRRLPAHAAVGLVPCAQGATAISAWSRGTQLYQRMLARARAALAQCPTPPKGGGDCHLAALLWYQGEADTISRRDADLYTARMEALVRDVRHDLNMPNLLVIQVGLATGQGKFVDLVRDAQKRVNLPNVKYVDAKGLPVANDYTHLTTPAQVKLGNMLANAYLATL
;
A
#
# COMPACT_ATOMS: atom_id res chain seq x y z
N MET A 1 -55.31 -17.09 -74.62
CA MET A 1 -55.12 -15.94 -73.69
C MET A 1 -54.74 -16.54 -72.34
N ALA A 2 -53.47 -16.43 -71.94
CA ALA A 2 -52.93 -17.03 -70.72
C ALA A 2 -52.70 -15.92 -69.66
N PRO A 3 -52.86 -16.19 -68.34
CA PRO A 3 -52.70 -15.17 -67.32
C PRO A 3 -51.23 -14.94 -66.96
N ALA A 4 -50.87 -13.68 -66.77
CA ALA A 4 -49.55 -13.24 -66.34
C ALA A 4 -49.26 -13.67 -64.89
N ARG A 5 -48.16 -14.38 -64.67
CA ARG A 5 -47.61 -14.65 -63.33
C ARG A 5 -46.89 -13.39 -62.83
N GLN A 6 -47.45 -12.75 -61.80
CA GLN A 6 -46.74 -11.73 -61.03
C GLN A 6 -45.68 -12.40 -60.14
N LEU A 7 -44.43 -12.01 -60.34
CA LEU A 7 -43.29 -12.44 -59.53
C LEU A 7 -43.18 -11.50 -58.31
N LEU A 8 -43.49 -12.01 -57.11
CA LEU A 8 -43.37 -11.27 -55.86
C LEU A 8 -41.89 -11.27 -55.42
N LEU A 9 -41.23 -10.12 -55.49
CA LEU A 9 -39.85 -9.94 -55.03
C LEU A 9 -39.85 -9.72 -53.50
N LEU A 10 -39.46 -10.74 -52.73
CA LEU A 10 -39.24 -10.63 -51.29
C LEU A 10 -37.92 -9.92 -51.01
N VAL A 11 -38.00 -8.65 -50.60
CA VAL A 11 -36.84 -7.91 -50.07
C VAL A 11 -36.69 -8.25 -48.59
N VAL A 12 -35.70 -9.08 -48.26
CA VAL A 12 -35.30 -9.34 -46.88
C VAL A 12 -34.31 -8.26 -46.44
N VAL A 13 -34.78 -7.31 -45.64
CA VAL A 13 -33.91 -6.32 -44.98
C VAL A 13 -33.33 -6.94 -43.72
N ALA A 14 -32.05 -7.34 -43.77
CA ALA A 14 -31.31 -7.77 -42.59
C ALA A 14 -30.89 -6.55 -41.76
N PHE A 15 -31.54 -6.32 -40.63
CA PHE A 15 -31.08 -5.36 -39.63
C PHE A 15 -29.85 -5.94 -38.91
N LEU A 16 -28.66 -5.51 -39.29
CA LEU A 16 -27.46 -5.68 -38.49
C LEU A 16 -27.57 -4.75 -37.28
N ALA A 17 -28.02 -5.29 -36.14
CA ALA A 17 -27.88 -4.63 -34.86
C ALA A 17 -26.39 -4.54 -34.54
N ALA A 18 -25.79 -3.37 -34.78
CA ALA A 18 -24.48 -3.03 -34.28
C ALA A 18 -24.57 -2.91 -32.75
N GLY A 19 -24.44 -4.06 -32.08
CA GLY A 19 -24.23 -4.14 -30.64
C GLY A 19 -22.86 -3.60 -30.29
N GLY A 20 -22.70 -2.27 -30.32
CA GLY A 20 -21.58 -1.61 -29.69
C GLY A 20 -21.63 -1.91 -28.21
N ARG A 21 -20.82 -2.87 -27.74
CA ARG A 21 -20.46 -2.96 -26.33
C ARG A 21 -19.83 -1.62 -25.98
N ALA A 22 -20.59 -0.74 -25.34
CA ALA A 22 -20.01 0.34 -24.57
C ALA A 22 -18.99 -0.33 -23.65
N ALA A 23 -17.69 -0.08 -23.89
CA ALA A 23 -16.64 -0.51 -22.99
C ALA A 23 -16.96 0.15 -21.64
N GLY A 24 -17.60 -0.60 -20.75
CA GLY A 24 -17.95 -0.11 -19.42
C GLY A 24 -16.67 0.44 -18.81
N ARG A 25 -16.71 1.70 -18.35
CA ARG A 25 -15.58 2.38 -17.69
C ARG A 25 -15.07 1.48 -16.57
N GLN A 26 -14.04 0.69 -16.85
CA GLN A 26 -13.43 -0.21 -15.88
C GLN A 26 -12.86 0.66 -14.77
N THR A 27 -13.32 0.43 -13.56
CA THR A 27 -12.79 1.18 -12.44
C THR A 27 -11.47 0.55 -12.03
N LYS A 28 -10.39 1.32 -12.04
CA LYS A 28 -9.07 0.84 -11.67
C LYS A 28 -8.85 0.97 -10.17
N THR A 29 -8.55 -0.12 -9.50
CA THR A 29 -8.06 -0.09 -8.11
C THR A 29 -6.54 -0.08 -8.11
N VAL A 30 -5.96 0.95 -7.50
CA VAL A 30 -4.52 1.09 -7.32
C VAL A 30 -4.15 0.52 -5.96
N VAL A 31 -3.40 -0.57 -5.93
CA VAL A 31 -3.09 -1.32 -4.72
C VAL A 31 -1.72 -0.92 -4.18
N PHE A 32 -1.59 -0.85 -2.85
CA PHE A 32 -0.36 -0.52 -2.14
C PHE A 32 -0.11 -1.52 -1.01
N LEU A 33 1.10 -2.08 -0.95
CA LEU A 33 1.54 -2.84 0.22
C LEU A 33 2.03 -1.88 1.30
N LEU A 34 1.61 -2.09 2.54
CA LEU A 34 2.06 -1.34 3.71
C LEU A 34 2.85 -2.29 4.61
N ALA A 35 4.18 -2.27 4.54
CA ALA A 35 5.03 -3.20 5.29
C ALA A 35 6.17 -2.50 6.04
N GLY A 36 6.75 -3.23 6.97
CA GLY A 36 7.77 -2.74 7.89
C GLY A 36 7.38 -3.02 9.33
N GLN A 37 7.68 -2.09 10.24
CA GLN A 37 7.42 -2.26 11.68
C GLN A 37 6.34 -1.33 12.23
N SER A 38 6.35 -1.11 13.55
CA SER A 38 5.31 -0.40 14.30
C SER A 38 4.97 1.00 13.76
N ASN A 39 5.93 1.77 13.23
CA ASN A 39 5.61 3.07 12.65
C ASN A 39 4.89 2.98 11.28
N MET A 40 5.04 1.90 10.50
CA MET A 40 4.12 1.58 9.40
C MET A 40 2.80 1.00 9.93
N GLY A 41 2.90 0.11 10.92
CA GLY A 41 1.78 -0.54 11.60
C GLY A 41 0.77 0.45 12.17
N GLY A 42 1.27 1.58 12.65
CA GLY A 42 0.51 2.63 13.29
C GLY A 42 0.56 2.50 14.80
N ARG A 43 0.99 3.58 15.46
CA ARG A 43 1.04 3.76 16.91
C ARG A 43 0.59 5.16 17.35
N GLY A 44 0.12 5.99 16.41
CA GLY A 44 -0.45 7.29 16.75
C GLY A 44 -1.65 7.12 17.68
N GLY A 45 -1.59 7.71 18.88
CA GLY A 45 -2.60 7.56 19.92
C GLY A 45 -2.56 6.22 20.67
N ALA A 46 -1.63 5.31 20.33
CA ALA A 46 -1.57 3.93 20.82
C ALA A 46 -0.20 3.61 21.46
N THR A 47 0.36 4.56 22.19
CA THR A 47 1.64 4.41 22.92
C THR A 47 1.45 4.11 24.41
N SER A 48 0.22 3.79 24.81
CA SER A 48 -0.15 3.32 26.14
C SER A 48 -0.78 1.92 26.07
N ALA A 49 -1.45 1.47 27.13
CA ALA A 49 -2.07 0.14 27.16
C ALA A 49 -3.23 -0.04 26.15
N SER A 50 -3.79 1.06 25.64
CA SER A 50 -4.84 1.06 24.62
C SER A 50 -4.64 2.22 23.62
N TRP A 51 -5.33 2.13 22.50
CA TRP A 51 -5.47 3.24 21.55
C TRP A 51 -6.51 4.24 22.07
N ASP A 52 -6.26 5.54 21.91
CA ASP A 52 -7.15 6.63 22.30
C ASP A 52 -8.45 6.74 21.47
N GLY A 53 -8.52 6.04 20.34
CA GLY A 53 -9.67 6.05 19.43
C GLY A 53 -9.84 7.32 18.61
N VAL A 54 -8.86 8.24 18.63
CA VAL A 54 -8.95 9.52 17.93
C VAL A 54 -8.57 9.35 16.47
N VAL A 55 -9.54 9.55 15.57
CA VAL A 55 -9.35 9.50 14.12
C VAL A 55 -9.42 10.93 13.54
N PRO A 56 -8.31 11.49 13.04
CA PRO A 56 -8.32 12.82 12.44
C PRO A 56 -9.09 12.83 11.10
N PRO A 57 -9.56 13.99 10.62
CA PRO A 57 -10.32 14.10 9.37
C PRO A 57 -9.62 13.47 8.15
N GLU A 58 -8.31 13.59 8.07
CA GLU A 58 -7.46 13.05 7.01
C GLU A 58 -7.38 11.52 7.00
N CYS A 59 -7.87 10.86 8.06
CA CYS A 59 -7.90 9.41 8.20
C CYS A 59 -9.32 8.84 8.16
N ARG A 60 -10.35 9.66 7.89
CA ARG A 60 -11.75 9.19 7.86
C ARG A 60 -11.97 8.10 6.79
N PRO A 61 -12.85 7.13 7.02
CA PRO A 61 -13.19 6.11 6.03
C PRO A 61 -13.76 6.72 4.73
N SER A 62 -13.59 6.01 3.62
CA SER A 62 -14.14 6.39 2.32
C SER A 62 -14.45 5.13 1.51
N PRO A 63 -15.56 5.07 0.76
CA PRO A 63 -15.90 3.91 -0.07
C PRO A 63 -14.91 3.68 -1.24
N ARG A 64 -13.99 4.62 -1.48
CA ARG A 64 -12.90 4.51 -2.48
C ARG A 64 -11.56 4.09 -1.87
N ILE A 65 -11.50 3.90 -0.56
CA ILE A 65 -10.30 3.44 0.13
C ILE A 65 -10.63 2.12 0.80
N LEU A 66 -9.96 1.06 0.35
CA LEU A 66 -10.23 -0.30 0.75
C LEU A 66 -9.04 -0.86 1.51
N ARG A 67 -9.29 -1.80 2.42
CA ARG A 67 -8.28 -2.53 3.17
C ARG A 67 -8.45 -4.02 2.90
N LEU A 68 -7.34 -4.75 2.72
CA LEU A 68 -7.39 -6.21 2.77
C LEU A 68 -7.38 -6.66 4.24
N SER A 69 -8.48 -7.27 4.69
CA SER A 69 -8.65 -7.76 6.07
C SER A 69 -7.69 -8.91 6.41
N PRO A 70 -7.58 -9.31 7.69
CA PRO A 70 -6.84 -10.52 8.08
C PRO A 70 -7.34 -11.78 7.37
N GLU A 71 -8.64 -11.87 7.11
CA GLU A 71 -9.31 -12.98 6.41
C GLU A 71 -9.19 -12.90 4.88
N LEU A 72 -8.30 -12.03 4.37
CA LEU A 72 -8.03 -11.85 2.94
C LEU A 72 -9.26 -11.40 2.13
N ARG A 73 -10.13 -10.59 2.75
CA ARG A 73 -11.27 -9.96 2.08
C ARG A 73 -11.08 -8.45 1.99
N TRP A 74 -11.52 -7.86 0.89
CA TRP A 74 -11.56 -6.41 0.79
C TRP A 74 -12.74 -5.84 1.57
N GLU A 75 -12.48 -4.81 2.36
CA GLU A 75 -13.46 -4.07 3.14
C GLU A 75 -13.17 -2.56 3.04
N GLU A 76 -14.12 -1.73 3.45
CA GLU A 76 -13.87 -0.29 3.58
C GLU A 76 -12.75 -0.06 4.61
N ALA A 77 -11.74 0.71 4.25
CA ALA A 77 -10.60 0.97 5.12
C ALA A 77 -10.99 1.86 6.31
N ARG A 78 -10.66 1.40 7.51
CA ARG A 78 -10.83 2.11 8.78
C ARG A 78 -9.57 1.93 9.62
N GLU A 79 -9.17 2.99 10.33
CA GLU A 79 -8.08 2.86 11.31
C GLU A 79 -8.55 2.09 12.55
N PRO A 80 -7.66 1.33 13.22
CA PRO A 80 -6.25 1.09 12.86
C PRO A 80 -6.10 0.08 11.72
N LEU A 81 -5.38 0.44 10.65
CA LEU A 81 -5.26 -0.42 9.46
C LEU A 81 -4.59 -1.78 9.72
N HIS A 82 -3.73 -1.89 10.73
CA HIS A 82 -3.04 -3.14 11.07
C HIS A 82 -3.74 -3.95 12.17
N ALA A 83 -4.97 -3.58 12.56
CA ALA A 83 -5.78 -4.40 13.45
C ALA A 83 -5.99 -5.81 12.86
N GLY A 84 -5.66 -6.84 13.67
CA GLY A 84 -5.66 -8.25 13.26
C GLY A 84 -4.49 -8.68 12.37
N ILE A 85 -3.55 -7.78 12.05
CA ILE A 85 -2.35 -8.06 11.25
C ILE A 85 -1.09 -8.03 12.12
N ASP A 86 -0.92 -6.95 12.89
CA ASP A 86 0.17 -6.77 13.84
C ASP A 86 -0.18 -7.45 15.17
N ALA A 87 -0.32 -8.78 15.14
CA ALA A 87 -0.84 -9.57 16.25
C ALA A 87 -0.03 -9.38 17.54
N GLY A 88 -0.72 -9.28 18.67
CA GLY A 88 -0.13 -9.09 19.99
C GLY A 88 0.27 -7.64 20.32
N ASN A 89 0.03 -6.69 19.41
CA ASN A 89 0.35 -5.28 19.60
C ASN A 89 -0.91 -4.40 19.64
N VAL A 90 -0.86 -3.36 20.46
CA VAL A 90 -1.83 -2.25 20.39
C VAL A 90 -1.47 -1.40 19.16
N VAL A 91 -2.45 -1.20 18.28
CA VAL A 91 -2.29 -0.46 17.02
C VAL A 91 -3.13 0.81 17.05
N GLY A 92 -2.61 1.87 16.43
CA GLY A 92 -3.29 3.16 16.29
C GLY A 92 -3.13 3.72 14.88
N ILE A 93 -3.13 5.04 14.75
CA ILE A 93 -2.99 5.70 13.45
C ILE A 93 -1.61 5.40 12.84
N GLY A 94 -1.62 4.97 11.57
CA GLY A 94 -0.44 4.86 10.70
C GLY A 94 -0.52 5.82 9.51
N PRO A 95 0.41 5.72 8.53
CA PRO A 95 0.46 6.65 7.42
C PRO A 95 -0.49 6.27 6.25
N GLY A 96 -1.15 5.10 6.32
CA GLY A 96 -1.88 4.50 5.20
C GLY A 96 -3.15 5.26 4.77
N MET A 97 -4.04 5.60 5.70
CA MET A 97 -5.23 6.40 5.37
C MET A 97 -4.89 7.81 4.85
N PRO A 98 -4.01 8.60 5.50
CA PRO A 98 -3.68 9.94 4.99
C PRO A 98 -2.95 9.88 3.64
N PHE A 99 -2.14 8.84 3.40
CA PHE A 99 -1.57 8.54 2.08
C PHE A 99 -2.67 8.33 1.03
N ALA A 100 -3.62 7.42 1.29
CA ALA A 100 -4.67 7.09 0.34
C ALA A 100 -5.54 8.29 -0.02
N HIS A 101 -5.91 9.11 0.97
CA HIS A 101 -6.64 10.36 0.75
C HIS A 101 -5.85 11.35 -0.11
N ALA A 102 -4.57 11.55 0.19
CA ALA A 102 -3.72 12.45 -0.58
C ALA A 102 -3.58 12.01 -2.05
N VAL A 103 -3.41 10.71 -2.29
CA VAL A 103 -3.37 10.12 -3.64
C VAL A 103 -4.68 10.37 -4.39
N LEU A 104 -5.84 10.11 -3.77
CA LEU A 104 -7.15 10.35 -4.39
C LEU A 104 -7.42 11.84 -4.67
N ARG A 105 -6.93 12.76 -3.82
CA ARG A 105 -7.09 14.22 -4.03
C ARG A 105 -6.26 14.78 -5.19
N SER A 106 -5.13 14.15 -5.53
CA SER A 106 -4.16 14.68 -6.50
C SER A 106 -4.68 14.84 -7.94
N ARG A 107 -5.80 14.19 -8.27
CA ARG A 107 -6.35 14.06 -9.65
C ARG A 107 -5.41 13.43 -10.68
N ARG A 108 -4.23 12.92 -10.25
CA ARG A 108 -3.32 12.12 -11.10
C ARG A 108 -3.86 10.73 -11.39
N LEU A 109 -4.74 10.22 -10.52
CA LEU A 109 -5.51 9.01 -10.76
C LEU A 109 -6.85 9.31 -11.46
N PRO A 110 -7.41 8.35 -12.21
CA PRO A 110 -8.73 8.47 -12.79
C PRO A 110 -9.79 8.87 -11.75
N ALA A 111 -10.76 9.69 -12.15
CA ALA A 111 -11.80 10.23 -11.25
C ALA A 111 -12.57 9.16 -10.46
N HIS A 112 -12.66 7.95 -11.00
CA HIS A 112 -13.36 6.82 -10.38
C HIS A 112 -12.43 5.82 -9.68
N ALA A 113 -11.10 5.99 -9.74
CA ALA A 113 -10.16 5.03 -9.18
C ALA A 113 -10.37 4.79 -7.68
N ALA A 114 -10.15 3.57 -7.23
CA ALA A 114 -10.08 3.25 -5.80
C ALA A 114 -8.62 3.04 -5.39
N VAL A 115 -8.34 3.19 -4.09
CA VAL A 115 -7.06 2.84 -3.46
C VAL A 115 -7.28 1.60 -2.61
N GLY A 116 -6.50 0.54 -2.86
CA GLY A 116 -6.49 -0.67 -2.03
C GLY A 116 -5.23 -0.71 -1.16
N LEU A 117 -5.40 -0.84 0.15
CA LEU A 117 -4.33 -0.92 1.13
C LEU A 117 -4.18 -2.37 1.63
N VAL A 118 -2.96 -2.89 1.55
CA VAL A 118 -2.63 -4.25 2.01
C VAL A 118 -1.69 -4.16 3.22
N PRO A 119 -2.25 -4.04 4.44
CA PRO A 119 -1.46 -3.97 5.67
C PRO A 119 -0.71 -5.27 5.90
N CYS A 120 0.60 -5.20 6.14
CA CYS A 120 1.48 -6.34 6.35
C CYS A 120 2.46 -6.15 7.52
N ALA A 121 2.63 -4.93 8.04
CA ALA A 121 3.65 -4.58 9.02
C ALA A 121 3.53 -5.38 10.34
N GLN A 122 4.66 -5.51 11.04
CA GLN A 122 4.76 -6.20 12.33
C GLN A 122 5.71 -5.44 13.26
N GLY A 123 5.20 -5.04 14.43
CA GLY A 123 5.97 -4.33 15.45
C GLY A 123 7.21 -5.09 15.91
N ALA A 124 8.26 -4.35 16.31
CA ALA A 124 9.50 -4.87 16.88
C ALA A 124 10.25 -5.91 16.01
N THR A 125 10.22 -5.74 14.68
CA THR A 125 10.93 -6.64 13.76
C THR A 125 12.11 -5.94 13.11
N ALA A 126 13.28 -6.58 13.20
CA ALA A 126 14.48 -6.19 12.42
C ALA A 126 14.32 -6.63 10.96
N ILE A 127 15.07 -6.04 10.04
CA ILE A 127 14.97 -6.34 8.61
C ILE A 127 15.33 -7.81 8.30
N SER A 128 16.14 -8.46 9.14
CA SER A 128 16.45 -9.89 9.03
C SER A 128 15.20 -10.77 9.09
N ALA A 129 14.18 -10.37 9.86
CA ALA A 129 12.90 -11.07 9.95
C ALA A 129 12.06 -10.98 8.66
N TRP A 130 12.48 -10.13 7.71
CA TRP A 130 11.85 -9.91 6.41
C TRP A 130 12.65 -10.51 5.25
N SER A 131 13.69 -11.29 5.54
CA SER A 131 14.46 -11.98 4.50
C SER A 131 13.60 -12.99 3.73
N ARG A 132 13.92 -13.23 2.46
CA ARG A 132 13.22 -14.25 1.65
C ARG A 132 13.18 -15.60 2.38
N GLY A 133 12.00 -16.21 2.45
CA GLY A 133 11.77 -17.47 3.15
C GLY A 133 11.30 -17.34 4.60
N THR A 134 11.41 -16.17 5.24
CA THR A 134 10.88 -15.98 6.60
C THR A 134 9.35 -15.88 6.61
N GLN A 135 8.75 -16.09 7.77
CA GLN A 135 7.29 -16.05 7.95
C GLN A 135 6.68 -14.69 7.55
N LEU A 136 7.29 -13.57 7.96
CA LEU A 136 6.76 -12.23 7.65
C LEU A 136 6.85 -11.90 6.17
N TYR A 137 7.96 -12.28 5.53
CA TYR A 137 8.14 -12.15 4.10
C TYR A 137 7.08 -12.95 3.33
N GLN A 138 6.91 -14.23 3.67
CA GLN A 138 5.91 -15.09 3.03
C GLN A 138 4.47 -14.59 3.27
N ARG A 139 4.17 -14.10 4.48
CA ARG A 139 2.88 -13.48 4.81
C ARG A 139 2.60 -12.26 3.95
N MET A 140 3.59 -11.38 3.76
CA MET A 140 3.45 -10.21 2.88
C MET A 140 3.17 -10.61 1.45
N LEU A 141 3.93 -11.57 0.89
CA LEU A 141 3.71 -12.07 -0.47
C LEU A 141 2.34 -12.74 -0.64
N ALA A 142 1.92 -13.56 0.33
CA ALA A 142 0.62 -14.21 0.30
C ALA A 142 -0.52 -13.18 0.28
N ARG A 143 -0.42 -12.14 1.10
CA ARG A 143 -1.41 -11.04 1.13
C ARG A 143 -1.39 -10.22 -0.15
N ALA A 144 -0.22 -9.94 -0.71
CA ALA A 144 -0.09 -9.27 -2.00
C ALA A 144 -0.76 -10.08 -3.14
N ARG A 145 -0.51 -11.39 -3.19
CA ARG A 145 -1.12 -12.28 -4.18
C ARG A 145 -2.63 -12.38 -4.00
N ALA A 146 -3.12 -12.50 -2.75
CA ALA A 146 -4.55 -12.53 -2.45
C ALA A 146 -5.26 -11.23 -2.87
N ALA A 147 -4.65 -10.07 -2.59
CA ALA A 147 -5.15 -8.76 -2.99
C ALA A 147 -5.35 -8.66 -4.52
N LEU A 148 -4.42 -9.21 -5.31
CA LEU A 148 -4.45 -9.18 -6.77
C LEU A 148 -5.36 -10.26 -7.37
N ALA A 149 -5.46 -11.44 -6.73
CA ALA A 149 -6.37 -12.50 -7.16
C ALA A 149 -7.84 -12.11 -6.95
N GLN A 150 -8.12 -11.30 -5.94
CA GLN A 150 -9.46 -10.82 -5.58
C GLN A 150 -9.55 -9.31 -5.85
N CYS A 151 -9.24 -8.86 -7.08
CA CYS A 151 -9.27 -7.42 -7.39
C CYS A 151 -10.58 -6.78 -6.89
N PRO A 152 -10.50 -5.75 -6.03
CA PRO A 152 -11.70 -5.20 -5.45
C PRO A 152 -12.48 -4.49 -6.55
N THR A 153 -13.75 -4.86 -6.67
CA THR A 153 -14.72 -4.15 -7.51
C THR A 153 -15.29 -2.99 -6.70
N PRO A 154 -15.00 -1.73 -7.05
CA PRO A 154 -15.68 -0.61 -6.41
C PRO A 154 -17.18 -0.62 -6.74
N PRO A 155 -18.01 0.14 -6.02
CA PRO A 155 -19.48 0.02 -6.05
C PRO A 155 -20.17 0.16 -7.41
N LYS A 156 -19.45 0.57 -8.48
CA LYS A 156 -19.99 0.82 -9.81
C LYS A 156 -19.09 0.30 -10.95
N GLY A 157 -18.61 -0.95 -10.88
CA GLY A 157 -18.00 -1.60 -12.05
C GLY A 157 -17.16 -2.83 -11.75
N GLY A 158 -16.83 -3.59 -12.81
CA GLY A 158 -15.77 -4.59 -12.77
C GLY A 158 -14.39 -3.93 -12.55
N GLY A 159 -13.53 -4.58 -11.77
CA GLY A 159 -12.28 -4.00 -11.29
C GLY A 159 -11.06 -4.65 -11.94
N ASP A 160 -10.31 -3.86 -12.70
CA ASP A 160 -8.89 -4.14 -12.94
C ASP A 160 -8.11 -3.56 -11.74
N CYS A 161 -7.14 -4.30 -11.21
CA CYS A 161 -6.31 -3.82 -10.12
C CYS A 161 -4.83 -4.11 -10.40
N HIS A 162 -3.98 -3.17 -9.98
CA HIS A 162 -2.54 -3.33 -10.09
C HIS A 162 -1.86 -2.91 -8.79
N LEU A 163 -0.80 -3.63 -8.43
CA LEU A 163 0.06 -3.26 -7.33
C LEU A 163 1.01 -2.16 -7.81
N ALA A 164 0.83 -0.95 -7.28
CA ALA A 164 1.57 0.24 -7.70
C ALA A 164 2.87 0.43 -6.92
N ALA A 165 2.84 0.22 -5.60
CA ALA A 165 4.04 0.36 -4.78
C ALA A 165 4.02 -0.47 -3.49
N LEU A 166 5.21 -0.77 -3.00
CA LEU A 166 5.47 -1.15 -1.61
C LEU A 166 5.88 0.10 -0.83
N LEU A 167 5.10 0.46 0.18
CA LEU A 167 5.47 1.46 1.17
C LEU A 167 6.16 0.75 2.34
N TRP A 168 7.41 1.12 2.61
CA TRP A 168 8.28 0.44 3.57
C TRP A 168 8.74 1.41 4.66
N TYR A 169 8.35 1.16 5.91
CA TYR A 169 8.90 1.91 7.05
C TYR A 169 9.35 0.95 8.15
N GLN A 170 10.66 0.73 8.20
CA GLN A 170 11.31 -0.18 9.13
C GLN A 170 12.77 0.20 9.33
N GLY A 171 13.31 -0.12 10.50
CA GLY A 171 14.75 -0.10 10.77
C GLY A 171 15.07 0.23 12.22
N GLU A 172 14.09 0.66 13.02
CA GLU A 172 14.33 1.08 14.40
C GLU A 172 14.89 -0.07 15.24
N ALA A 173 14.50 -1.32 14.97
CA ALA A 173 15.08 -2.50 15.63
C ALA A 173 16.53 -2.78 15.22
N ASP A 174 16.90 -2.50 13.97
CA ASP A 174 18.28 -2.66 13.47
C ASP A 174 19.25 -1.62 14.07
N THR A 175 18.74 -0.58 14.73
CA THR A 175 19.57 0.41 15.45
C THR A 175 20.12 -0.10 16.79
N ILE A 176 19.69 -1.27 17.26
CA ILE A 176 20.12 -1.88 18.53
C ILE A 176 21.56 -2.40 18.43
N SER A 177 21.88 -3.05 17.31
CA SER A 177 23.15 -3.76 17.11
C SER A 177 23.94 -3.12 15.98
N ARG A 178 25.25 -2.93 16.20
CA ARG A 178 26.14 -2.37 15.18
C ARG A 178 26.15 -3.23 13.92
N ARG A 179 26.17 -4.56 14.11
CA ARG A 179 26.18 -5.54 13.02
C ARG A 179 24.95 -5.40 12.13
N ASP A 180 23.77 -5.22 12.74
CA ASP A 180 22.52 -5.11 11.97
C ASP A 180 22.43 -3.76 11.26
N ALA A 181 22.89 -2.69 11.90
CA ALA A 181 23.02 -1.38 11.26
C ALA A 181 23.97 -1.40 10.05
N ASP A 182 25.14 -2.03 10.16
CA ASP A 182 26.11 -2.14 9.06
C ASP A 182 25.58 -3.00 7.90
N LEU A 183 24.79 -4.05 8.19
CA LEU A 183 24.21 -4.94 7.17
C LEU A 183 22.93 -4.39 6.54
N TYR A 184 22.38 -3.27 7.03
CA TYR A 184 21.05 -2.80 6.65
C TYR A 184 20.91 -2.53 5.15
N THR A 185 21.86 -1.83 4.51
CA THR A 185 21.80 -1.52 3.07
C THR A 185 21.69 -2.81 2.24
N ALA A 186 22.57 -3.78 2.49
CA ALA A 186 22.59 -5.03 1.74
C ALA A 186 21.29 -5.83 1.92
N ARG A 187 20.74 -5.87 3.14
CA ARG A 187 19.48 -6.55 3.44
C ARG A 187 18.27 -5.85 2.82
N MET A 188 18.24 -4.52 2.83
CA MET A 188 17.17 -3.76 2.19
C MET A 188 17.18 -3.95 0.67
N GLU A 189 18.35 -3.93 0.04
CA GLU A 189 18.45 -4.20 -1.39
C GLU A 189 18.07 -5.64 -1.75
N ALA A 190 18.44 -6.62 -0.90
CA ALA A 190 18.00 -8.00 -1.06
C ALA A 190 16.47 -8.11 -0.96
N LEU A 191 15.85 -7.53 0.07
CA LEU A 191 14.41 -7.48 0.22
C LEU A 191 13.71 -6.93 -1.04
N VAL A 192 14.19 -5.80 -1.58
CA VAL A 192 13.61 -5.21 -2.80
C VAL A 192 13.73 -6.15 -4.00
N ARG A 193 14.91 -6.74 -4.22
CA ARG A 193 15.13 -7.70 -5.32
C ARG A 193 14.24 -8.93 -5.18
N ASP A 194 14.16 -9.48 -3.98
CA ASP A 194 13.39 -10.70 -3.68
C ASP A 194 11.89 -10.46 -3.86
N VAL A 195 11.33 -9.36 -3.33
CA VAL A 195 9.91 -9.01 -3.51
C VAL A 195 9.58 -8.83 -4.98
N ARG A 196 10.42 -8.12 -5.74
CA ARG A 196 10.23 -7.93 -7.19
C ARG A 196 10.25 -9.24 -7.94
N HIS A 197 11.18 -10.13 -7.60
CA HIS A 197 11.28 -11.45 -8.21
C HIS A 197 10.06 -12.33 -7.88
N ASP A 198 9.72 -12.47 -6.60
CA ASP A 198 8.66 -13.39 -6.14
C ASP A 198 7.23 -12.91 -6.47
N LEU A 199 7.06 -11.62 -6.76
CA LEU A 199 5.81 -11.07 -7.31
C LEU A 199 5.82 -10.98 -8.85
N ASN A 200 6.93 -11.31 -9.50
CA ASN A 200 7.16 -11.12 -10.94
C ASN A 200 6.92 -9.65 -11.39
N MET A 201 7.41 -8.70 -10.61
CA MET A 201 7.27 -7.26 -10.84
C MET A 201 8.65 -6.59 -10.79
N PRO A 202 9.50 -6.73 -11.83
CA PRO A 202 10.89 -6.24 -11.81
C PRO A 202 11.01 -4.73 -11.61
N ASN A 203 9.95 -3.97 -11.93
CA ASN A 203 9.91 -2.52 -11.82
C ASN A 203 9.04 -1.99 -10.67
N LEU A 204 8.57 -2.86 -9.76
CA LEU A 204 7.73 -2.43 -8.63
C LEU A 204 8.39 -1.28 -7.86
N LEU A 205 7.66 -0.17 -7.72
CA LEU A 205 8.10 0.98 -6.95
C LEU A 205 8.17 0.60 -5.47
N VAL A 206 9.30 0.93 -4.83
CA VAL A 206 9.45 0.84 -3.38
C VAL A 206 9.70 2.24 -2.83
N ILE A 207 8.87 2.69 -1.90
CA ILE A 207 9.07 3.96 -1.20
C ILE A 207 9.45 3.61 0.23
N GLN A 208 10.74 3.76 0.55
CA GLN A 208 11.26 3.53 1.89
C GLN A 208 11.28 4.82 2.71
N VAL A 209 11.07 4.68 4.01
CA VAL A 209 11.10 5.80 4.96
C VAL A 209 12.37 5.74 5.80
N GLY A 210 13.13 6.83 5.76
CA GLY A 210 14.24 7.08 6.66
C GLY A 210 13.77 7.34 8.08
N LEU A 211 14.31 6.63 9.06
CA LEU A 211 13.73 6.59 10.42
C LEU A 211 13.72 7.95 11.12
N ALA A 212 12.63 8.26 11.82
CA ALA A 212 12.61 9.43 12.71
C ALA A 212 13.43 9.21 13.99
N THR A 213 13.42 7.97 14.50
CA THR A 213 13.93 7.52 15.80
C THR A 213 14.59 6.14 15.65
N GLY A 214 15.06 5.56 16.75
CA GLY A 214 15.51 4.17 16.80
C GLY A 214 15.32 3.56 18.19
N GLN A 215 15.36 2.23 18.29
CA GLN A 215 15.29 1.50 19.56
C GLN A 215 16.68 1.35 20.23
N GLY A 216 17.74 1.72 19.52
CA GLY A 216 19.12 1.66 20.00
C GLY A 216 19.98 2.81 19.50
N LYS A 217 21.28 2.72 19.77
CA LYS A 217 22.23 3.83 19.61
C LYS A 217 22.74 4.05 18.17
N PHE A 218 22.45 3.15 17.24
CA PHE A 218 23.00 3.19 15.87
C PHE A 218 22.04 3.82 14.86
N VAL A 219 21.22 4.79 15.29
CA VAL A 219 20.20 5.46 14.46
C VAL A 219 20.81 6.08 13.20
N ASP A 220 21.88 6.85 13.36
CA ASP A 220 22.51 7.53 12.22
C ASP A 220 23.12 6.53 11.22
N LEU A 221 23.69 5.42 11.70
CA LEU A 221 24.21 4.37 10.81
C LEU A 221 23.11 3.72 9.97
N VAL A 222 21.96 3.39 10.57
CA VAL A 222 20.81 2.83 9.84
C VAL A 222 20.25 3.85 8.86
N ARG A 223 20.13 5.13 9.26
CA ARG A 223 19.65 6.19 8.35
C ARG A 223 20.58 6.41 7.17
N ASP A 224 21.90 6.42 7.39
CA ASP A 224 22.86 6.51 6.32
C ASP A 224 22.82 5.25 5.43
N ALA A 225 22.59 4.08 6.02
CA ALA A 225 22.39 2.84 5.28
C ALA A 225 21.13 2.88 4.39
N GLN A 226 20.01 3.44 4.88
CA GLN A 226 18.77 3.64 4.11
C GLN A 226 19.00 4.57 2.92
N LYS A 227 19.77 5.66 3.10
CA LYS A 227 20.14 6.58 2.02
C LYS A 227 21.09 5.97 0.99
N ARG A 228 21.95 5.02 1.40
CA ARG A 228 22.89 4.33 0.50
C ARG A 228 22.24 3.30 -0.41
N VAL A 229 21.02 2.84 -0.12
CA VAL A 229 20.29 1.90 -0.97
C VAL A 229 20.16 2.47 -2.38
N ASN A 230 20.77 1.80 -3.36
CA ASN A 230 20.85 2.29 -4.72
C ASN A 230 20.28 1.27 -5.71
N LEU A 231 18.96 1.33 -5.90
CA LEU A 231 18.23 0.48 -6.84
C LEU A 231 17.26 1.33 -7.69
N PRO A 232 17.03 0.95 -8.95
CA PRO A 232 16.02 1.62 -9.79
C PRO A 232 14.64 1.49 -9.15
N ASN A 233 13.78 2.48 -9.35
CA ASN A 233 12.43 2.56 -8.77
C ASN A 233 12.38 2.37 -7.25
N VAL A 234 13.40 2.86 -6.55
CA VAL A 234 13.37 3.03 -5.09
C VAL A 234 13.40 4.53 -4.77
N LYS A 235 12.48 4.98 -3.91
CA LYS A 235 12.39 6.35 -3.43
C LYS A 235 12.59 6.38 -1.91
N TYR A 236 13.16 7.47 -1.43
CA TYR A 236 13.43 7.71 -0.01
C TYR A 236 12.62 8.91 0.48
N VAL A 237 11.92 8.74 1.59
CA VAL A 237 11.18 9.79 2.31
C VAL A 237 11.77 9.91 3.70
N ASP A 238 12.17 11.10 4.13
CA ASP A 238 12.84 11.29 5.43
C ASP A 238 11.84 11.63 6.55
N ALA A 239 11.69 10.77 7.56
CA ALA A 239 10.85 11.04 8.73
C ALA A 239 11.58 11.82 9.84
N LYS A 240 12.86 12.15 9.69
CA LYS A 240 13.62 12.89 10.72
C LYS A 240 12.94 14.22 11.05
N GLY A 241 12.78 14.49 12.34
CA GLY A 241 12.14 15.69 12.86
C GLY A 241 10.61 15.66 12.88
N LEU A 242 9.98 14.55 12.46
CA LEU A 242 8.55 14.36 12.71
C LEU A 242 8.28 14.18 14.22
N PRO A 243 7.17 14.73 14.75
CA PRO A 243 6.84 14.62 16.17
C PRO A 243 6.70 13.17 16.66
N VAL A 244 7.42 12.86 17.73
CA VAL A 244 7.46 11.55 18.38
C VAL A 244 6.61 11.58 19.64
N ALA A 245 5.95 10.47 19.95
CA ALA A 245 5.19 10.29 21.17
C ALA A 245 6.10 10.23 22.41
N ASN A 246 5.48 10.18 23.58
CA ASN A 246 6.15 10.12 24.88
C ASN A 246 6.96 8.84 25.14
N ASP A 247 6.82 7.81 24.29
CA ASP A 247 7.65 6.60 24.32
C ASP A 247 8.98 6.75 23.55
N TYR A 248 9.24 7.95 23.01
CA TYR A 248 10.45 8.33 22.28
C TYR A 248 10.76 7.47 21.05
N THR A 249 9.82 6.62 20.62
CA THR A 249 10.02 5.66 19.53
C THR A 249 9.01 5.89 18.42
N HIS A 250 7.74 6.06 18.77
CA HIS A 250 6.67 6.05 17.78
C HIS A 250 6.23 7.45 17.35
N LEU A 251 5.86 7.60 16.08
CA LEU A 251 5.30 8.83 15.57
C LEU A 251 3.91 9.10 16.17
N THR A 252 3.64 10.36 16.51
CA THR A 252 2.31 10.81 16.93
C THR A 252 1.29 10.73 15.78
N THR A 253 -0.01 10.79 16.09
CA THR A 253 -1.07 10.87 15.07
C THR A 253 -0.86 12.00 14.05
N PRO A 254 -0.58 13.27 14.45
CA PRO A 254 -0.26 14.33 13.49
C PRO A 254 0.98 14.04 12.63
N ALA A 255 2.01 13.41 13.21
CA ALA A 255 3.20 13.02 12.47
C ALA A 255 2.91 11.94 11.42
N GLN A 256 2.04 10.98 11.73
CA GLN A 256 1.59 9.96 10.78
C GLN A 256 0.79 10.56 9.62
N VAL A 257 -0.07 11.55 9.89
CA VAL A 257 -0.75 12.33 8.84
C VAL A 257 0.25 13.03 7.92
N LYS A 258 1.27 13.69 8.50
CA LYS A 258 2.32 14.35 7.71
C LYS A 258 3.10 13.34 6.87
N LEU A 259 3.52 12.21 7.46
CA LEU A 259 4.23 11.15 6.75
C LEU A 259 3.41 10.56 5.60
N GLY A 260 2.11 10.31 5.80
CA GLY A 260 1.22 9.83 4.74
C GLY A 260 1.18 10.75 3.53
N ASN A 261 1.13 12.07 3.76
CA ASN A 261 1.20 13.06 2.67
C ASN A 261 2.59 13.06 1.99
N MET A 262 3.69 12.90 2.75
CA MET A 262 5.04 12.81 2.19
C MET A 262 5.20 11.57 1.29
N LEU A 263 4.70 10.42 1.73
CA LEU A 263 4.66 9.18 0.93
C LEU A 263 3.81 9.36 -0.33
N ALA A 264 2.66 10.02 -0.22
CA ALA A 264 1.80 10.28 -1.37
C ALA A 264 2.49 11.19 -2.39
N ASN A 265 3.14 12.26 -1.95
CA ASN A 265 3.91 13.13 -2.83
C ASN A 265 5.04 12.37 -3.54
N ALA A 266 5.76 11.50 -2.83
CA ALA A 266 6.80 10.66 -3.42
C ALA A 266 6.26 9.70 -4.49
N TYR A 267 5.09 9.09 -4.25
CA TYR A 267 4.41 8.25 -5.23
C TYR A 267 3.94 9.06 -6.43
N LEU A 268 3.23 10.17 -6.21
CA LEU A 268 2.64 11.00 -7.27
C LEU A 268 3.69 11.64 -8.18
N ALA A 269 4.89 11.90 -7.67
CA ALA A 269 6.02 12.38 -8.46
C ALA A 269 6.58 11.33 -9.46
N THR A 270 6.10 10.09 -9.40
CA THR A 270 6.45 9.02 -10.35
C THR A 270 5.40 8.81 -11.45
N LEU A 271 4.26 9.51 -11.37
CA LEU A 271 3.13 9.40 -12.30
C LEU A 271 3.16 10.42 -13.44
#